data_AF-A0A8C0X1K3-F1
#
_entry.id   AF-A0A8C0X1K3-F1
#
_cell.length_a   1.000
_cell.length_b   1.000
_cell.length_c   1.000
_cell.angle_alpha   90.00
_cell.angle_beta   90.00
_cell.angle_gamma   90.00
#
_symmetry.space_group_name_H-M   'P 1'
#
loop_
_entity.id
_entity.type
_entity.pdbx_description
1 polymer ?
#
loop_
_entity_poly.entity_id
_entity_poly.type
_entity_poly.pdbx_seq_one_letter_code
_entity_poly.pdbx_strand_id
1 'polypeptide(L)'
;SNGGQWIGDGCVCPDAYTGERCQFLINVCQNGGLWDGLKCQCTSLYYGPRCEEVVDSIEIDQTVSAEVELTVTVTNQVYHDELQNRSSEEFKKFNETFSEQMKEIYSGISEYEGVNITELRPGSVVVKHDVLLKTHYTPAYKEIFKQAKQQVEEKIQNATKTQTSNSTNYCATLLCFNSTATAVQNITVTVNPEEECQSAGKEFAAYFTPEYKDGKLYCVTPCMSGFNTSLDCHYGKCRLQLSGPQCLCLTTDTHWYTGETCDWGVQKSLVYGLLGAVGAVLLVALIVVLLFLFFFKREVKRQKSRVTQLDKWNEEDGRPAPGTFQNTGFDVSEDREDYIHVDSVYSNFEASLSHINPETKIHIQRPQVITTAS
;
A
#
# COMPACT_ATOMS: atom_id res chain seq x y z
N SER A 1 -8.18 -13.18 24.37
CA SER A 1 -9.56 -12.87 23.94
C SER A 1 -10.27 -12.27 25.14
N ASN A 2 -10.75 -11.03 25.03
CA ASN A 2 -11.41 -10.30 26.12
C ASN A 2 -12.84 -10.83 26.36
N GLY A 3 -12.97 -12.10 26.74
CA GLY A 3 -14.27 -12.75 26.99
C GLY A 3 -15.03 -13.18 25.73
N GLY A 4 -14.42 -13.15 24.54
CA GLY A 4 -15.06 -13.62 23.30
C GLY A 4 -15.25 -15.13 23.21
N GLN A 5 -16.39 -15.56 22.68
CA GLN A 5 -16.74 -16.98 22.50
C GLN A 5 -16.51 -17.42 21.05
N TRP A 6 -15.67 -18.44 20.84
CA TRP A 6 -15.38 -18.98 19.52
C TRP A 6 -16.51 -19.89 19.04
N ILE A 7 -17.03 -19.64 17.82
CA ILE A 7 -18.15 -20.41 17.24
C ILE A 7 -17.77 -21.21 15.98
N GLY A 8 -16.47 -21.35 15.66
CA GLY A 8 -15.98 -22.12 14.52
C GLY A 8 -15.49 -21.24 13.36
N ASP A 9 -16.30 -20.26 12.96
CA ASP A 9 -15.98 -19.34 11.84
C ASP A 9 -15.57 -17.93 12.31
N GLY A 10 -15.61 -17.66 13.63
CA GLY A 10 -15.23 -16.38 14.21
C GLY A 10 -15.44 -16.32 15.73
N CYS A 11 -14.96 -15.25 16.36
CA CYS A 11 -15.26 -14.94 17.75
C CYS A 11 -16.51 -14.05 17.84
N VAL A 12 -17.47 -14.45 18.66
CA VAL A 12 -18.53 -13.56 19.14
C VAL A 12 -17.96 -12.75 20.30
N CYS A 13 -17.91 -11.43 20.13
CA CYS A 13 -17.33 -10.52 21.12
C CYS A 13 -18.40 -9.96 22.06
N PRO A 14 -18.06 -9.73 23.35
CA PRO A 14 -18.91 -8.95 24.25
C PRO A 14 -19.09 -7.51 23.74
N ASP A 15 -20.16 -6.82 24.13
CA ASP A 15 -20.56 -5.49 23.61
C ASP A 15 -19.47 -4.42 23.65
N ALA A 16 -18.47 -4.55 24.53
CA ALA A 16 -17.35 -3.62 24.66
C ALA A 16 -16.12 -3.99 23.81
N TYR A 17 -16.16 -5.05 22.99
CA TYR A 17 -15.01 -5.53 22.23
C TYR A 17 -15.32 -5.92 20.77
N THR A 18 -14.36 -5.71 19.88
CA THR A 18 -14.45 -6.04 18.45
C THR A 18 -13.13 -6.60 17.90
N GLY A 19 -13.13 -7.02 16.64
CA GLY A 19 -12.03 -7.70 15.95
C GLY A 19 -12.14 -9.23 16.01
N GLU A 20 -11.41 -9.91 15.13
CA GLU A 20 -11.46 -11.39 14.96
C GLU A 20 -11.19 -12.19 16.26
N ARG A 21 -10.52 -11.57 17.24
CA ARG A 21 -10.19 -12.18 18.54
C ARG A 21 -10.71 -11.35 19.72
N CYS A 22 -11.63 -10.42 19.47
CA CYS A 22 -12.16 -9.46 20.44
C CYS A 22 -11.07 -8.65 21.12
N GLN A 23 -10.04 -8.27 20.35
CA GLN A 23 -8.84 -7.61 20.85
C GLN A 23 -9.02 -6.09 21.00
N PHE A 24 -10.00 -5.49 20.34
CA PHE A 24 -10.19 -4.04 20.32
C PHE A 24 -11.30 -3.62 21.27
N LEU A 25 -11.04 -2.67 22.18
CA LEU A 25 -12.08 -2.06 23.00
C LEU A 25 -12.89 -1.10 22.13
N ILE A 26 -14.21 -1.28 22.13
CA ILE A 26 -15.17 -0.62 21.26
C ILE A 26 -15.38 0.86 21.65
N ASN A 27 -15.29 1.20 22.94
CA ASN A 27 -15.72 2.50 23.48
C ASN A 27 -14.81 3.71 23.12
N VAL A 28 -13.82 3.54 22.25
CA VAL A 28 -12.84 4.60 21.92
C VAL A 28 -12.81 4.80 20.41
N CYS A 29 -13.69 5.66 19.91
CA CYS A 29 -13.67 6.13 18.53
C CYS A 29 -12.49 7.08 18.30
N GLN A 30 -11.90 7.02 17.10
CA GLN A 30 -10.83 7.91 16.63
C GLN A 30 -11.42 8.97 15.69
N ASN A 31 -10.59 9.95 15.32
CA ASN A 31 -10.88 10.91 14.24
C ASN A 31 -12.23 11.64 14.35
N GLY A 32 -12.63 11.95 15.60
CA GLY A 32 -13.88 12.65 15.89
C GLY A 32 -15.15 11.81 15.72
N GLY A 33 -15.04 10.48 15.65
CA GLY A 33 -16.19 9.59 15.64
C GLY A 33 -16.98 9.62 16.95
N LEU A 34 -18.30 9.52 16.87
CA LEU A 34 -19.20 9.52 18.02
C LEU A 34 -19.63 8.08 18.36
N TRP A 35 -19.57 7.71 19.64
CA TRP A 35 -20.07 6.42 20.12
C TRP A 35 -21.59 6.47 20.29
N ASP A 36 -22.34 5.62 19.57
CA ASP A 36 -23.82 5.61 19.63
C ASP A 36 -24.41 4.58 20.61
N GLY A 37 -23.55 3.87 21.35
CA GLY A 37 -23.95 2.77 22.24
C GLY A 37 -23.69 1.38 21.65
N LEU A 38 -23.52 1.27 20.32
CA LEU A 38 -23.28 -0.01 19.64
C LEU A 38 -22.10 0.03 18.66
N LYS A 39 -21.84 1.17 18.01
CA LYS A 39 -20.72 1.36 17.07
C LYS A 39 -20.22 2.80 17.06
N CYS A 40 -19.04 3.00 16.48
CA CYS A 40 -18.54 4.34 16.17
C CYS A 40 -19.24 4.87 14.92
N GLN A 41 -19.88 6.03 15.04
CA GLN A 41 -20.37 6.82 13.92
C GLN A 41 -19.25 7.74 13.42
N CYS A 42 -18.70 7.41 12.26
CA CYS A 42 -17.58 8.13 11.68
C CYS A 42 -18.04 9.38 10.95
N THR A 43 -17.17 10.39 10.90
CA THR A 43 -17.36 11.52 9.99
C THR A 43 -17.10 11.08 8.55
N SER A 44 -17.55 11.87 7.56
CA SER A 44 -17.55 11.47 6.14
C SER A 44 -16.19 11.07 5.55
N LEU A 45 -15.08 11.46 6.20
CA LEU A 45 -13.72 11.15 5.77
C LEU A 45 -13.16 9.83 6.31
N TYR A 46 -13.81 9.23 7.29
CA TYR A 46 -13.25 8.08 7.99
C TYR A 46 -14.21 6.91 8.00
N TYR A 47 -13.65 5.71 8.05
CA TYR A 47 -14.38 4.46 8.19
C TYR A 47 -13.61 3.49 9.09
N GLY A 48 -14.23 2.33 9.36
CA GLY A 48 -13.68 1.29 10.23
C GLY A 48 -14.39 1.24 11.59
N PRO A 49 -14.15 0.18 12.37
CA PRO A 49 -14.83 -0.04 13.64
C PRO A 49 -14.56 1.07 14.67
N ARG A 50 -13.44 1.78 14.54
CA ARG A 50 -13.04 2.91 15.39
C ARG A 50 -12.83 4.19 14.59
N CYS A 51 -13.28 4.26 13.34
CA CYS A 51 -13.02 5.39 12.43
C CYS A 51 -11.52 5.65 12.19
N GLU A 52 -10.72 4.58 12.17
CA GLU A 52 -9.26 4.62 12.08
C GLU A 52 -8.70 4.62 10.65
N GLU A 53 -9.56 4.43 9.65
CA GLU A 53 -9.20 4.40 8.23
C GLU A 53 -9.77 5.62 7.51
N VAL A 54 -9.03 6.15 6.53
CA VAL A 54 -9.49 7.26 5.67
C VAL A 54 -10.18 6.67 4.44
N VAL A 55 -11.31 7.24 4.03
CA VAL A 55 -12.04 6.79 2.84
C VAL A 55 -11.19 6.94 1.58
N ASP A 56 -11.30 5.97 0.66
CA ASP A 56 -10.54 6.00 -0.58
C ASP A 56 -11.09 7.06 -1.56
N SER A 57 -12.36 7.44 -1.41
CA SER A 57 -13.03 8.48 -2.19
C SER A 57 -14.11 9.22 -1.43
N ILE A 58 -14.32 10.48 -1.83
CA ILE A 58 -15.41 11.33 -1.37
C ILE A 58 -16.27 11.71 -2.57
N GLU A 59 -17.58 11.53 -2.43
CA GLU A 59 -18.55 12.08 -3.36
C GLU A 59 -18.77 13.56 -3.05
N ILE A 60 -18.54 14.43 -4.05
CA ILE A 60 -18.75 15.88 -3.94
C ILE A 60 -19.89 16.33 -4.85
N ASP A 61 -20.32 17.60 -4.72
CA ASP A 61 -21.31 18.17 -5.63
C ASP A 61 -20.77 18.10 -7.06
N GLN A 62 -21.61 17.63 -7.97
CA GLN A 62 -21.26 17.48 -9.38
C GLN A 62 -21.50 18.77 -10.15
N THR A 63 -21.86 19.86 -9.48
CA THR A 63 -22.17 21.13 -10.13
C THR A 63 -21.01 22.11 -10.00
N VAL A 64 -20.57 22.64 -11.14
CA VAL A 64 -19.62 23.74 -11.21
C VAL A 64 -20.36 25.01 -11.56
N SER A 65 -19.85 26.13 -11.06
CA SER A 65 -20.44 27.45 -11.30
C SER A 65 -19.39 28.43 -11.83
N ALA A 66 -19.85 29.39 -12.62
CA ALA A 66 -19.06 30.51 -13.11
C ALA A 66 -19.90 31.79 -13.10
N GLU A 67 -19.21 32.92 -12.95
CA GLU A 67 -19.82 34.24 -12.92
C GLU A 67 -19.26 35.05 -14.09
N VAL A 68 -20.16 35.71 -14.83
CA VAL A 68 -19.78 36.67 -15.87
C VAL A 68 -20.17 38.04 -15.38
N GLU A 69 -19.20 38.93 -15.21
CA GLU A 69 -19.44 40.29 -14.75
C GLU A 69 -19.92 41.17 -15.93
N LEU A 70 -21.05 41.83 -15.75
CA LEU A 70 -21.68 42.70 -16.74
C LEU A 70 -22.10 44.04 -16.13
N THR A 71 -22.15 45.07 -16.99
CA THR A 71 -22.76 46.34 -16.67
C THR A 71 -23.79 46.69 -17.73
N VAL A 72 -25.00 47.09 -17.31
CA VAL A 72 -26.08 47.59 -18.17
C VAL A 72 -26.69 48.85 -17.57
N THR A 73 -27.26 49.70 -18.41
CA THR A 73 -27.87 50.98 -17.99
C THR A 73 -29.36 50.92 -18.29
N VAL A 74 -30.21 51.02 -17.26
CA VAL A 74 -31.66 50.91 -17.36
C VAL A 74 -32.30 52.29 -17.54
N THR A 75 -32.90 52.55 -18.70
CA THR A 75 -33.35 53.90 -19.09
C THR A 75 -34.77 54.26 -18.65
N ASN A 76 -35.63 53.27 -18.41
CA ASN A 76 -37.03 53.48 -18.01
C ASN A 76 -37.26 53.43 -16.49
N GLN A 77 -36.19 53.39 -15.69
CA GLN A 77 -36.27 53.40 -14.23
C GLN A 77 -35.59 54.66 -13.67
N VAL A 78 -36.19 55.22 -12.62
CA VAL A 78 -35.64 56.36 -11.90
C VAL A 78 -34.78 55.84 -10.76
N TYR A 79 -33.60 56.44 -10.59
CA TYR A 79 -32.73 56.10 -9.47
C TYR A 79 -33.26 56.69 -8.17
N HIS A 80 -33.29 55.87 -7.12
CA HIS A 80 -33.61 56.25 -5.75
C HIS A 80 -32.48 55.78 -4.82
N ASP A 81 -32.16 56.56 -3.78
CA ASP A 81 -31.08 56.21 -2.83
C ASP A 81 -31.37 54.90 -2.08
N GLU A 82 -32.64 54.55 -1.90
CA GLU A 82 -33.09 53.30 -1.28
C GLU A 82 -32.66 52.06 -2.08
N LEU A 83 -32.33 52.19 -3.36
CA LEU A 83 -31.77 51.11 -4.18
C LEU A 83 -30.36 50.69 -3.73
N GLN A 84 -29.64 51.52 -2.97
CA GLN A 84 -28.35 51.11 -2.40
C GLN A 84 -28.52 50.12 -1.24
N ASN A 85 -29.68 50.11 -0.59
CA ASN A 85 -29.96 49.25 0.55
C ASN A 85 -30.56 47.91 0.09
N ARG A 86 -29.77 46.83 0.13
CA ARG A 86 -30.23 45.48 -0.27
C ARG A 86 -31.45 44.96 0.51
N SER A 87 -31.77 45.55 1.66
CA SER A 87 -32.92 45.16 2.48
C SER A 87 -34.19 45.98 2.19
N SER A 88 -34.08 47.08 1.44
CA SER A 88 -35.22 47.95 1.09
C SER A 88 -36.23 47.23 0.20
N GLU A 89 -37.48 47.69 0.24
CA GLU A 89 -38.53 47.13 -0.61
C GLU A 89 -38.29 47.50 -2.08
N GLU A 90 -37.76 48.71 -2.31
CA GLU A 90 -37.38 49.25 -3.61
C GLU A 90 -36.31 48.39 -4.28
N PHE A 91 -35.25 48.02 -3.55
CA PHE A 91 -34.20 47.15 -4.10
C PHE A 91 -34.74 45.75 -4.38
N LYS A 92 -35.52 45.15 -3.47
CA LYS A 92 -36.07 43.80 -3.66
C LYS A 92 -36.95 43.73 -4.90
N LYS A 93 -37.87 44.68 -5.06
CA LYS A 93 -38.75 44.78 -6.23
C LYS A 93 -37.96 45.02 -7.51
N PHE A 94 -36.95 45.87 -7.47
CA PHE A 94 -36.05 46.08 -8.60
C PHE A 94 -35.28 44.80 -8.96
N ASN A 95 -34.74 44.09 -7.97
CA ASN A 95 -33.98 42.86 -8.16
C ASN A 95 -34.84 41.74 -8.77
N GLU A 96 -36.09 41.58 -8.32
CA GLU A 96 -37.05 40.65 -8.90
C GLU A 96 -37.32 40.99 -10.38
N THR A 97 -37.69 42.24 -10.65
CA THR A 97 -37.97 42.76 -12.00
C THR A 97 -36.75 42.58 -12.93
N PHE A 98 -35.55 42.88 -12.42
CA PHE A 98 -34.30 42.74 -13.16
C PHE A 98 -33.98 41.27 -13.46
N SER A 99 -34.16 40.39 -12.48
CA SER A 99 -33.92 38.95 -12.64
C SER A 99 -34.89 38.34 -13.65
N GLU A 100 -36.17 38.72 -13.63
CA GLU A 100 -37.16 38.28 -14.61
C GLU A 100 -36.80 38.72 -16.03
N GLN A 101 -36.43 39.99 -16.21
CA GLN A 101 -36.04 40.49 -17.53
C GLN A 101 -34.79 39.80 -18.07
N MET A 102 -33.79 39.55 -17.20
CA MET A 102 -32.57 38.85 -17.60
C MET A 102 -32.83 37.39 -17.94
N LYS A 103 -33.73 36.72 -17.21
CA LYS A 103 -34.16 35.36 -17.53
C LYS A 103 -34.78 35.24 -18.92
N GLU A 104 -35.54 36.25 -19.35
CA GLU A 104 -36.10 36.30 -20.71
C GLU A 104 -34.99 36.50 -21.76
N ILE A 105 -34.06 37.43 -21.53
CA ILE A 105 -32.94 37.72 -22.45
C ILE A 105 -32.04 36.48 -22.64
N TYR A 106 -31.69 35.82 -21.54
CA TYR A 106 -30.79 34.66 -21.52
C TYR A 106 -31.50 33.32 -21.74
N SER A 107 -32.80 33.35 -22.06
CA SER A 107 -33.56 32.15 -22.41
C SER A 107 -32.87 31.34 -23.51
N GLY A 108 -32.72 30.04 -23.33
CA GLY A 108 -32.04 29.15 -24.28
C GLY A 108 -30.54 28.96 -24.04
N ILE A 109 -29.91 29.66 -23.09
CA ILE A 109 -28.59 29.27 -22.55
C ILE A 109 -28.84 28.20 -21.48
N SER A 110 -28.38 26.97 -21.72
CA SER A 110 -28.61 25.84 -20.79
C SER A 110 -27.97 26.05 -19.42
N GLU A 111 -26.86 26.77 -19.38
CA GLU A 111 -26.07 27.00 -18.18
C GLU A 111 -26.58 28.18 -17.35
N TYR A 112 -27.57 28.94 -17.80
CA TYR A 112 -28.03 30.13 -17.08
C TYR A 112 -28.84 29.75 -15.83
N GLU A 113 -28.34 30.14 -14.66
CA GLU A 113 -29.01 29.95 -13.36
C GLU A 113 -29.73 31.22 -12.90
N GLY A 114 -29.10 32.39 -13.10
CA GLY A 114 -29.66 33.65 -12.62
C GLY A 114 -28.72 34.83 -12.76
N VAL A 115 -29.04 35.91 -12.04
CA VAL A 115 -28.21 37.12 -11.95
C VAL A 115 -28.10 37.58 -10.50
N ASN A 116 -26.97 38.18 -10.15
CA ASN A 116 -26.75 38.81 -8.86
C ASN A 116 -26.32 40.27 -9.06
N ILE A 117 -27.12 41.22 -8.58
CA ILE A 117 -26.77 42.64 -8.65
C ILE A 117 -25.65 42.91 -7.64
N THR A 118 -24.51 43.40 -8.12
CA THR A 118 -23.36 43.75 -7.28
C THR A 118 -23.43 45.20 -6.83
N GLU A 119 -23.78 46.12 -7.74
CA GLU A 119 -23.81 47.57 -7.49
C GLU A 119 -24.87 48.28 -8.35
N LEU A 120 -25.51 49.32 -7.79
CA LEU A 120 -26.42 50.22 -8.49
C LEU A 120 -25.94 51.67 -8.39
N ARG A 121 -25.68 52.32 -9.53
CA ARG A 121 -25.18 53.71 -9.57
C ARG A 121 -26.21 54.70 -10.11
N PRO A 122 -26.15 55.97 -9.65
CA PRO A 122 -27.00 57.04 -10.15
C PRO A 122 -26.75 57.34 -11.64
N GLY A 123 -27.81 57.77 -12.31
CA GLY A 123 -27.94 57.79 -13.77
C GLY A 123 -29.25 57.08 -14.15
N SER A 124 -29.51 56.82 -15.43
CA SER A 124 -30.50 55.82 -15.86
C SER A 124 -30.11 54.44 -15.29
N VAL A 125 -30.49 54.18 -14.02
CA VAL A 125 -30.01 53.10 -13.11
C VAL A 125 -28.94 52.21 -13.74
N VAL A 126 -27.66 52.49 -13.45
CA VAL A 126 -26.55 51.68 -13.96
C VAL A 126 -26.39 50.47 -13.06
N VAL A 127 -26.61 49.28 -13.63
CA VAL A 127 -26.63 47.99 -12.94
C VAL A 127 -25.35 47.23 -13.24
N LYS A 128 -24.49 47.14 -12.24
CA LYS A 128 -23.39 46.19 -12.22
C LYS A 128 -23.93 44.88 -11.66
N HIS A 129 -23.74 43.78 -12.38
CA HIS A 129 -24.28 42.49 -11.99
C HIS A 129 -23.43 41.34 -12.53
N ASP A 130 -23.56 40.19 -11.88
CA ASP A 130 -22.96 38.95 -12.32
C ASP A 130 -24.06 38.04 -12.89
N VAL A 131 -23.82 37.47 -14.07
CA VAL A 131 -24.63 36.39 -14.62
C VAL A 131 -24.09 35.08 -14.04
N LEU A 132 -24.95 34.37 -13.31
CA LEU A 132 -24.63 33.11 -12.67
C LEU A 132 -24.85 31.98 -13.67
N LEU A 133 -23.77 31.27 -13.99
CA LEU A 133 -23.78 30.10 -14.84
C LEU A 133 -23.53 28.85 -14.00
N LYS A 134 -24.30 27.78 -14.23
CA LYS A 134 -24.19 26.51 -13.53
C LYS A 134 -24.31 25.34 -14.52
N THR A 135 -23.47 24.33 -14.36
CA THR A 135 -23.56 23.10 -15.16
C THR A 135 -22.97 21.92 -14.41
N HIS A 136 -23.22 20.70 -14.90
CA HIS A 136 -22.59 19.51 -14.37
C HIS A 136 -21.10 19.47 -14.75
N TYR A 137 -20.26 19.01 -13.83
CA TYR A 137 -18.84 18.86 -14.06
C TYR A 137 -18.61 17.86 -15.20
N THR A 138 -17.82 18.31 -16.16
CA THR A 138 -17.21 17.48 -17.20
C THR A 138 -15.78 17.94 -17.37
N PRO A 139 -14.85 17.11 -17.87
CA PRO A 139 -13.49 17.58 -18.16
C PRO A 139 -13.44 18.80 -19.11
N ALA A 140 -14.48 19.02 -19.91
CA ALA A 140 -14.62 20.13 -20.84
C ALA A 140 -15.42 21.35 -20.29
N TYR A 141 -15.77 21.37 -19.00
CA TYR A 141 -16.63 22.40 -18.40
C TYR A 141 -16.13 23.84 -18.62
N LYS A 142 -14.81 24.05 -18.65
CA LYS A 142 -14.20 25.36 -18.93
C LYS A 142 -14.56 25.86 -20.33
N GLU A 143 -14.58 24.98 -21.33
CA GLU A 143 -14.98 25.35 -22.68
C GLU A 143 -16.50 25.55 -22.78
N ILE A 144 -17.30 24.78 -22.03
CA ILE A 144 -18.75 25.01 -21.92
C ILE A 144 -19.02 26.42 -21.38
N PHE A 145 -18.37 26.82 -20.28
CA PHE A 145 -18.53 28.16 -19.73
C PHE A 145 -18.02 29.26 -20.65
N LYS A 146 -16.96 29.01 -21.42
CA LYS A 146 -16.48 29.95 -22.43
C LYS A 146 -17.50 30.15 -23.56
N GLN A 147 -18.17 29.08 -24.00
CA GLN A 147 -19.25 29.17 -25.00
C GLN A 147 -20.48 29.87 -24.42
N ALA A 148 -20.87 29.55 -23.18
CA ALA A 148 -21.97 30.21 -22.49
C ALA A 148 -21.70 31.72 -22.33
N LYS A 149 -20.47 32.11 -22.00
CA LYS A 149 -20.04 33.53 -21.97
C LYS A 149 -20.30 34.23 -23.30
N GLN A 150 -19.89 33.60 -24.41
CA GLN A 150 -20.10 34.18 -25.75
C GLN A 150 -21.59 34.35 -26.07
N GLN A 151 -22.43 33.38 -25.69
CA GLN A 151 -23.87 33.48 -25.86
C GLN A 151 -24.49 34.57 -24.97
N VAL A 152 -24.04 34.71 -23.73
CA VAL A 152 -24.44 35.79 -22.82
C VAL A 152 -24.13 37.15 -23.46
N GLU A 153 -22.91 37.33 -23.97
CA GLU A 153 -22.46 38.55 -24.63
C GLU A 153 -23.28 38.86 -25.89
N GLU A 154 -23.51 37.87 -26.75
CA GLU A 154 -24.31 38.04 -27.96
C GLU A 154 -25.77 38.41 -27.64
N LYS A 155 -26.39 37.70 -26.69
CA LYS A 155 -27.79 37.92 -26.31
C LYS A 155 -28.02 39.29 -25.68
N ILE A 156 -27.14 39.72 -24.76
CA ILE A 156 -27.29 41.05 -24.15
C ILE A 156 -27.04 42.18 -25.15
N GLN A 157 -26.07 42.03 -26.06
CA GLN A 157 -25.83 42.99 -27.13
C GLN A 157 -27.00 43.06 -28.11
N ASN A 158 -27.61 41.93 -28.47
CA ASN A 158 -28.77 41.90 -29.35
C ASN A 158 -30.03 42.47 -28.67
N ALA A 159 -30.26 42.16 -27.40
CA ALA A 159 -31.38 42.71 -26.63
C ALA A 159 -31.29 44.24 -26.52
N THR A 160 -30.09 44.77 -26.25
CA THR A 160 -29.90 46.23 -26.15
C THR A 160 -29.99 46.94 -27.50
N LYS A 161 -29.49 46.35 -28.60
CA LYS A 161 -29.61 46.90 -29.96
C LYS A 161 -31.06 46.90 -30.48
N THR A 162 -31.80 45.82 -30.27
CA THR A 162 -33.19 45.71 -30.75
C THR A 162 -34.11 46.72 -30.07
N GLN A 163 -33.92 46.96 -28.77
CA GLN A 163 -34.65 47.98 -28.02
C GLN A 163 -34.37 49.42 -28.49
N THR A 164 -33.17 49.68 -29.03
CA THR A 164 -32.77 51.02 -29.51
C THR A 164 -33.20 51.28 -30.97
N SER A 165 -33.53 50.23 -31.74
CA SER A 165 -33.81 50.34 -33.19
C SER A 165 -35.28 50.65 -33.51
N ASN A 166 -36.21 50.44 -32.58
CA ASN A 166 -37.61 50.84 -32.75
C ASN A 166 -37.74 52.34 -32.47
N SER A 167 -37.81 53.14 -33.53
CA SER A 167 -37.92 54.61 -33.57
C SER A 167 -39.22 55.20 -33.01
N THR A 168 -39.94 54.44 -32.18
CA THR A 168 -41.02 54.96 -31.34
C THR A 168 -40.58 54.80 -29.91
N ASN A 169 -40.66 55.88 -29.13
CA ASN A 169 -40.17 56.05 -27.77
C ASN A 169 -40.92 55.18 -26.73
N TYR A 170 -41.42 54.02 -27.14
CA TYR A 170 -42.23 53.10 -26.36
C TYR A 170 -41.44 51.82 -26.13
N CYS A 171 -40.86 51.72 -24.94
CA CYS A 171 -40.27 50.49 -24.51
C CYS A 171 -41.38 49.53 -24.09
N ALA A 172 -41.55 48.45 -24.87
CA ALA A 172 -42.58 47.44 -24.62
C ALA A 172 -42.14 46.35 -23.61
N THR A 173 -40.92 46.43 -23.07
CA THR A 173 -40.34 45.44 -22.15
C THR A 173 -40.37 45.93 -20.70
N LEU A 174 -40.16 45.00 -19.75
CA LEU A 174 -40.17 45.27 -18.31
C LEU A 174 -39.07 46.28 -17.93
N LEU A 175 -37.88 46.12 -18.51
CA LEU A 175 -36.75 47.06 -18.41
C LEU A 175 -36.16 47.36 -19.79
N CYS A 176 -35.68 48.60 -19.95
CA CYS A 176 -35.13 49.11 -21.20
C CYS A 176 -33.66 49.42 -21.01
N PHE A 177 -32.81 48.96 -21.92
CA PHE A 177 -31.37 49.05 -21.78
C PHE A 177 -30.75 49.99 -22.81
N ASN A 178 -29.71 50.70 -22.40
CA ASN A 178 -28.93 51.54 -23.31
C ASN A 178 -27.85 50.69 -24.04
N SER A 179 -27.90 50.67 -25.38
CA SER A 179 -26.97 49.89 -26.22
C SER A 179 -25.51 50.33 -26.14
N THR A 180 -25.23 51.60 -25.86
CA THR A 180 -23.85 52.14 -25.85
C THR A 180 -23.14 51.98 -24.50
N ALA A 181 -23.84 51.52 -23.46
CA ALA A 181 -23.32 51.42 -22.09
C ALA A 181 -23.22 49.98 -21.59
N THR A 182 -23.39 48.98 -22.47
CA THR A 182 -23.25 47.56 -22.09
C THR A 182 -21.79 47.13 -22.17
N ALA A 183 -21.22 46.72 -21.04
CA ALA A 183 -19.86 46.21 -20.97
C ALA A 183 -19.86 44.80 -20.37
N VAL A 184 -19.31 43.84 -21.12
CA VAL A 184 -19.07 42.47 -20.63
C VAL A 184 -17.62 42.38 -20.21
N GLN A 185 -17.38 42.02 -18.96
CA GLN A 185 -16.05 41.92 -18.37
C GLN A 185 -15.55 40.46 -18.37
N ASN A 186 -14.57 40.18 -17.52
CA ASN A 186 -13.95 38.87 -17.43
C ASN A 186 -14.92 37.83 -16.86
N ILE A 187 -14.67 36.57 -17.20
CA ILE A 187 -15.36 35.43 -16.58
C ILE A 187 -14.53 34.98 -15.38
N THR A 188 -15.19 34.80 -14.25
CA THR A 188 -14.60 34.22 -13.04
C THR A 188 -15.23 32.86 -12.82
N VAL A 189 -14.42 31.79 -12.90
CA VAL A 189 -14.88 30.45 -12.52
C VAL A 189 -14.81 30.39 -11.00
N THR A 190 -15.96 30.32 -10.35
CA THR A 190 -16.05 30.41 -8.89
C THR A 190 -15.82 29.08 -8.19
N VAL A 191 -16.00 27.96 -8.89
CA VAL A 191 -15.79 26.62 -8.32
C VAL A 191 -14.66 25.89 -9.06
N ASN A 192 -13.57 25.66 -8.33
CA ASN A 192 -12.47 24.81 -8.76
C ASN A 192 -12.59 23.44 -8.07
N PRO A 193 -12.94 22.37 -8.80
CA PRO A 193 -13.06 21.02 -8.24
C PRO A 193 -11.81 20.54 -7.50
N GLU A 194 -10.64 21.04 -7.88
CA GLU A 194 -9.38 20.81 -7.18
C GLU A 194 -9.44 21.32 -5.73
N GLU A 195 -9.89 22.56 -5.54
CA GLU A 195 -9.98 23.21 -4.23
C GLU A 195 -11.07 22.57 -3.36
N GLU A 196 -12.16 22.11 -3.99
CA GLU A 196 -13.22 21.40 -3.30
C GLU A 196 -12.75 20.03 -2.79
N CYS A 197 -12.05 19.26 -3.63
CA CYS A 197 -11.45 17.98 -3.22
C CYS A 197 -10.39 18.16 -2.12
N GLN A 198 -9.54 19.17 -2.23
CA GLN A 198 -8.55 19.50 -1.21
C GLN A 198 -9.22 19.89 0.11
N SER A 199 -10.25 20.73 0.06
CA SER A 199 -11.01 21.14 1.25
C SER A 199 -11.72 19.96 1.91
N ALA A 200 -12.28 19.06 1.10
CA ALA A 200 -12.92 17.84 1.58
C ALA A 200 -11.92 16.96 2.33
N GLY A 201 -10.71 16.75 1.80
CA GLY A 201 -9.68 15.89 2.40
C GLY A 201 -9.10 16.35 3.75
N LYS A 202 -9.37 17.59 4.21
CA LYS A 202 -8.84 18.17 5.45
C LYS A 202 -7.32 18.00 5.59
N GLU A 203 -6.86 17.22 6.57
CA GLU A 203 -5.43 16.95 6.82
C GLU A 203 -4.77 16.05 5.75
N PHE A 204 -5.59 15.38 4.92
CA PHE A 204 -5.15 14.58 3.78
C PHE A 204 -5.33 15.30 2.44
N ALA A 205 -5.61 16.61 2.45
CA ALA A 205 -5.91 17.42 1.26
C ALA A 205 -4.93 17.19 0.10
N ALA A 206 -3.63 17.05 0.40
CA ALA A 206 -2.58 16.86 -0.60
C ALA A 206 -2.69 15.54 -1.39
N TYR A 207 -3.47 14.57 -0.92
CA TYR A 207 -3.63 13.25 -1.54
C TYR A 207 -4.99 13.06 -2.21
N PHE A 208 -5.90 14.03 -2.13
CA PHE A 208 -7.19 13.96 -2.81
C PHE A 208 -7.11 14.67 -4.16
N THR A 209 -7.40 13.94 -5.23
CA THR A 209 -7.42 14.47 -6.61
C THR A 209 -8.79 14.30 -7.24
N PRO A 210 -9.29 15.31 -7.98
CA PRO A 210 -10.54 15.19 -8.73
C PRO A 210 -10.37 14.25 -9.92
N GLU A 211 -11.21 13.22 -10.00
CA GLU A 211 -11.25 12.26 -11.10
C GLU A 211 -12.66 12.07 -11.63
N TYR A 212 -12.80 11.94 -12.95
CA TYR A 212 -14.09 11.83 -13.61
C TYR A 212 -14.26 10.45 -14.26
N LYS A 213 -15.30 9.72 -13.85
CA LYS A 213 -15.60 8.38 -14.37
C LYS A 213 -17.10 8.11 -14.37
N ASP A 214 -17.59 7.52 -15.46
CA ASP A 214 -19.00 7.11 -15.63
C ASP A 214 -20.02 8.24 -15.36
N GLY A 215 -19.71 9.47 -15.78
CA GLY A 215 -20.60 10.61 -15.60
C GLY A 215 -20.56 11.23 -14.21
N LYS A 216 -19.64 10.79 -13.33
CA LYS A 216 -19.52 11.27 -11.96
C LYS A 216 -18.12 11.78 -11.65
N LEU A 217 -18.06 12.88 -10.92
CA LEU A 217 -16.84 13.42 -10.34
C LEU A 217 -16.62 12.81 -8.95
N TYR A 218 -15.42 12.30 -8.72
CA TYR A 218 -14.98 11.74 -7.45
C TYR A 218 -13.74 12.48 -6.97
N CYS A 219 -13.65 12.78 -5.68
CA CYS A 219 -12.38 13.11 -5.06
C CYS A 219 -11.75 11.81 -4.59
N VAL A 220 -10.73 11.34 -5.29
CA VAL A 220 -10.11 10.04 -5.03
C VAL A 220 -8.74 10.21 -4.42
N THR A 221 -8.35 9.24 -3.61
CA THR A 221 -6.98 9.08 -3.13
C THR A 221 -6.25 8.08 -4.03
N PRO A 222 -4.90 8.03 -3.96
CA PRO A 222 -4.15 6.96 -4.62
C PRO A 222 -4.58 5.56 -4.21
N CYS A 223 -5.26 5.37 -3.07
CA CYS A 223 -5.74 4.06 -2.66
C CYS A 223 -7.01 3.61 -3.37
N MET A 224 -7.74 4.50 -4.06
CA MET A 224 -8.89 4.10 -4.84
C MET A 224 -8.45 3.42 -6.13
N SER A 225 -8.95 2.22 -6.40
CA SER A 225 -8.64 1.48 -7.64
C SER A 225 -9.40 2.01 -8.86
N GLY A 226 -8.79 1.92 -10.04
CA GLY A 226 -9.47 2.15 -11.31
C GLY A 226 -9.39 3.57 -11.86
N PHE A 227 -8.42 4.35 -11.38
CA PHE A 227 -8.05 5.69 -11.83
C PHE A 227 -6.57 5.74 -12.20
N ASN A 228 -6.12 6.79 -12.89
CA ASN A 228 -4.71 6.92 -13.29
C ASN A 228 -3.77 7.16 -12.09
N THR A 229 -4.32 7.75 -11.03
CA THR A 229 -3.63 8.05 -9.77
C THR A 229 -3.59 6.87 -8.80
N SER A 230 -4.21 5.73 -9.14
CA SER A 230 -4.29 4.54 -8.31
C SER A 230 -2.91 3.90 -8.07
N LEU A 231 -2.61 3.61 -6.81
CA LEU A 231 -1.47 2.83 -6.36
C LEU A 231 -1.86 1.34 -6.32
N ASP A 232 -1.21 0.52 -7.15
CA ASP A 232 -1.43 -0.92 -7.18
C ASP A 232 -0.57 -1.64 -6.12
N CYS A 233 -1.22 -2.06 -5.05
CA CYS A 233 -0.60 -2.84 -3.98
C CYS A 233 -0.55 -4.35 -4.25
N HIS A 234 -0.86 -4.84 -5.46
CA HIS A 234 -0.82 -6.25 -5.85
C HIS A 234 -1.46 -7.18 -4.79
N TYR A 235 -0.64 -7.85 -3.96
CA TYR A 235 -1.05 -8.74 -2.87
C TYR A 235 -1.10 -8.06 -1.50
N GLY A 236 -1.45 -6.77 -1.49
CA GLY A 236 -1.54 -5.92 -0.32
C GLY A 236 -2.80 -5.06 -0.32
N LYS A 237 -3.06 -4.41 0.82
CA LYS A 237 -4.12 -3.42 0.97
C LYS A 237 -3.51 -2.01 0.98
N CYS A 238 -4.00 -1.12 0.14
CA CYS A 238 -3.61 0.30 0.22
C CYS A 238 -4.24 0.95 1.44
N ARG A 239 -3.46 1.75 2.16
CA ARG A 239 -3.92 2.56 3.28
C ARG A 239 -3.34 3.96 3.17
N LEU A 240 -4.20 4.97 3.26
CA LEU A 240 -3.77 6.36 3.31
C LEU A 240 -3.39 6.77 4.74
N GLN A 241 -2.20 7.33 4.91
CA GLN A 241 -1.71 7.90 6.16
C GLN A 241 -1.31 9.37 5.94
N LEU A 242 -1.04 10.09 7.04
CA LEU A 242 -0.55 11.48 6.99
C LEU A 242 0.78 11.61 6.25
N SER A 243 1.60 10.56 6.26
CA SER A 243 2.85 10.48 5.49
C SER A 243 2.63 10.16 4.01
N GLY A 244 1.43 9.76 3.61
CA GLY A 244 1.07 9.36 2.25
C GLY A 244 0.47 7.95 2.16
N PRO A 245 0.14 7.52 0.93
CA PRO A 245 -0.39 6.19 0.67
C PRO A 245 0.68 5.12 0.89
N GLN A 246 0.33 4.04 1.58
CA GLN A 246 1.22 2.91 1.84
C GLN A 246 0.49 1.59 1.60
N CYS A 247 1.20 0.62 1.00
CA CYS A 247 0.68 -0.73 0.85
C CYS A 247 1.01 -1.57 2.09
N LEU A 248 -0.01 -2.19 2.65
CA LEU A 248 0.10 -3.18 3.72
C LEU A 248 0.03 -4.58 3.10
N CYS A 249 1.18 -5.25 3.01
CA CYS A 249 1.26 -6.57 2.40
C CYS A 249 0.53 -7.61 3.23
N LEU A 250 -0.38 -8.35 2.58
CA LEU A 250 -1.15 -9.39 3.25
C LEU A 250 -0.24 -10.59 3.52
N THR A 251 -0.30 -11.15 4.73
CA THR A 251 0.37 -12.41 5.01
C THR A 251 -0.63 -13.54 4.89
N THR A 252 -0.46 -14.40 3.89
CA THR A 252 -1.32 -15.58 3.69
C THR A 252 -0.73 -16.79 4.40
N ASP A 253 -1.48 -17.88 4.54
CA ASP A 253 -0.96 -19.13 5.12
C ASP A 253 0.15 -19.78 4.27
N THR A 254 0.23 -19.43 2.98
CA THR A 254 1.15 -20.05 2.03
C THR A 254 2.30 -19.16 1.62
N HIS A 255 2.14 -17.83 1.62
CA HIS A 255 3.14 -16.87 1.14
C HIS A 255 3.34 -15.70 2.10
N TRP A 256 4.58 -15.22 2.18
CA TRP A 256 4.90 -13.88 2.69
C TRP A 256 5.07 -12.93 1.51
N TYR A 257 4.31 -11.84 1.50
CA TYR A 257 4.46 -10.78 0.51
C TYR A 257 5.26 -9.62 1.10
N THR A 258 6.21 -9.10 0.34
CA THR A 258 7.13 -8.02 0.72
C THR A 258 7.35 -7.06 -0.45
N GLY A 259 7.92 -5.88 -0.18
CA GLY A 259 8.10 -4.81 -1.15
C GLY A 259 7.22 -3.60 -0.82
N GLU A 260 7.48 -2.47 -1.46
CA GLU A 260 6.68 -1.24 -1.26
C GLU A 260 5.26 -1.37 -1.84
N THR A 261 5.10 -2.19 -2.89
CA THR A 261 3.83 -2.49 -3.56
C THR A 261 3.41 -3.96 -3.40
N CYS A 262 4.06 -4.70 -2.51
CA CYS A 262 3.77 -6.12 -2.21
C CYS A 262 3.86 -7.05 -3.43
N ASP A 263 4.82 -6.76 -4.30
CA ASP A 263 5.12 -7.45 -5.55
C ASP A 263 5.90 -8.77 -5.37
N TRP A 264 6.63 -8.92 -4.26
CA TRP A 264 7.44 -10.12 -3.99
C TRP A 264 6.76 -11.10 -3.05
N GLY A 265 6.38 -12.27 -3.56
CA GLY A 265 5.83 -13.38 -2.76
C GLY A 265 6.83 -14.51 -2.54
N VAL A 266 7.08 -14.90 -1.29
CA VAL A 266 7.91 -16.07 -0.92
C VAL A 266 7.05 -17.15 -0.29
N GLN A 267 7.12 -18.36 -0.84
CA GLN A 267 6.37 -19.50 -0.31
C GLN A 267 6.91 -19.95 1.06
N LYS A 268 6.02 -20.06 2.05
CA LYS A 268 6.36 -20.44 3.43
C LYS A 268 6.95 -21.84 3.53
N SER A 269 6.38 -22.80 2.80
CA SER A 269 6.84 -24.19 2.79
C SER A 269 8.26 -24.32 2.25
N LEU A 270 8.70 -23.44 1.35
CA LEU A 270 10.08 -23.43 0.86
C LEU A 270 11.05 -23.11 1.99
N VAL A 271 10.73 -22.07 2.78
CA VAL A 271 11.58 -21.66 3.91
C VAL A 271 11.56 -22.69 5.03
N TYR A 272 10.38 -23.21 5.41
CA TYR A 272 10.29 -24.25 6.42
C TYR A 272 10.91 -25.57 5.95
N GLY A 273 10.80 -25.90 4.67
CA GLY A 273 11.42 -27.07 4.06
C GLY A 273 12.95 -26.99 4.10
N LEU A 274 13.52 -25.82 3.76
CA LEU A 274 14.97 -25.59 3.84
C LEU A 274 15.47 -25.63 5.29
N LEU A 275 14.79 -24.96 6.23
CA LEU A 275 15.15 -25.01 7.66
C LEU A 275 15.07 -26.44 8.21
N GLY A 276 14.02 -27.18 7.85
CA GLY A 276 13.84 -28.57 8.26
C GLY A 276 14.95 -29.48 7.72
N ALA A 277 15.32 -29.32 6.44
CA ALA A 277 16.38 -30.10 5.82
C ALA A 277 17.74 -29.82 6.47
N VAL A 278 18.10 -28.55 6.70
CA VAL A 278 19.35 -28.17 7.37
C VAL A 278 19.39 -28.73 8.80
N GLY A 279 18.27 -28.63 9.54
CA GLY A 279 18.15 -29.21 10.88
C GLY A 279 18.35 -30.73 10.89
N ALA A 280 17.75 -31.45 9.92
CA ALA A 280 17.91 -32.89 9.79
C ALA A 280 19.36 -33.29 9.48
N VAL A 281 20.04 -32.57 8.58
CA VAL A 281 21.44 -32.82 8.24
C VAL A 281 22.36 -32.60 9.45
N LEU A 282 22.13 -31.51 10.21
CA LEU A 282 22.89 -31.25 11.44
C LEU A 282 22.67 -32.35 12.49
N LEU A 283 21.45 -32.83 12.66
CA LEU A 283 21.15 -33.94 13.57
C LEU A 283 21.86 -35.23 13.15
N VAL A 284 21.87 -35.57 11.86
CA VAL A 284 22.59 -36.74 11.34
C VAL A 284 24.09 -36.60 11.58
N ALA A 285 24.68 -35.43 11.31
CA ALA A 285 26.09 -35.18 11.56
C ALA A 285 26.46 -35.35 13.04
N LEU A 286 25.63 -34.84 13.96
CA LEU A 286 25.82 -35.03 15.41
C LEU A 286 25.78 -36.51 15.80
N ILE A 287 24.85 -37.29 15.25
CA ILE A 287 24.76 -38.74 15.50
C ILE A 287 26.04 -39.43 15.02
N VAL A 288 26.54 -39.11 13.82
CA VAL A 288 27.79 -39.70 13.28
C VAL A 288 28.99 -39.38 14.17
N VAL A 289 29.12 -38.13 14.63
CA VAL A 289 30.19 -37.73 15.56
C VAL A 289 30.08 -38.50 16.89
N LEU A 290 28.88 -38.64 17.45
CA LEU A 290 28.67 -39.39 18.69
C LEU A 290 29.02 -40.87 18.53
N LEU A 291 28.66 -41.49 17.40
CA LEU A 291 29.04 -42.87 17.09
C LEU A 291 30.55 -43.02 16.96
N PHE A 292 31.21 -42.10 16.25
CA PHE A 292 32.66 -42.08 16.14
C PHE A 292 33.31 -41.97 17.52
N LEU A 293 32.92 -40.99 18.36
CA LEU A 293 33.42 -40.86 19.73
C LEU A 293 33.20 -42.13 20.57
N PHE A 294 32.08 -42.84 20.38
CA PHE A 294 31.81 -44.11 21.05
C PHE A 294 32.76 -45.22 20.58
N PHE A 295 32.97 -45.38 19.27
CA PHE A 295 33.90 -46.36 18.71
C PHE A 295 35.34 -46.07 19.15
N PHE A 296 35.79 -44.82 19.10
CA PHE A 296 37.12 -44.44 19.57
C PHE A 296 37.29 -44.68 21.07
N LYS A 297 36.30 -44.35 21.90
CA LYS A 297 36.34 -44.70 23.34
C LYS A 297 36.38 -46.21 23.57
N ARG A 298 35.68 -47.00 22.76
CA ARG A 298 35.69 -48.47 22.85
C ARG A 298 37.05 -49.04 22.44
N GLU A 299 37.66 -48.52 21.39
CA GLU A 299 38.97 -48.94 20.91
C GLU A 299 40.08 -48.52 21.88
N VAL A 300 40.02 -47.30 22.42
CA VAL A 300 40.93 -46.83 23.49
C VAL A 300 40.76 -47.68 24.76
N LYS A 301 39.53 -48.02 25.17
CA LYS A 301 39.31 -48.95 26.29
C LYS A 301 39.89 -50.34 26.01
N ARG A 302 39.75 -50.86 24.78
CA ARG A 302 40.34 -52.13 24.35
C ARG A 302 41.87 -52.08 24.38
N GLN A 303 42.48 -51.00 23.87
CA GLN A 303 43.92 -50.82 23.95
C GLN A 303 44.39 -50.69 25.40
N LYS A 304 43.69 -49.93 26.24
CA LYS A 304 44.00 -49.84 27.67
C LYS A 304 43.96 -51.21 28.35
N SER A 305 42.96 -52.06 28.05
CA SER A 305 42.93 -53.43 28.59
C SER A 305 44.06 -54.34 28.09
N ARG A 306 44.55 -54.14 26.86
CA ARG A 306 45.70 -54.88 26.31
C ARG A 306 47.01 -54.44 26.94
N VAL A 307 47.20 -53.13 27.14
CA VAL A 307 48.37 -52.58 27.84
C VAL A 307 48.40 -53.04 29.31
N THR A 308 47.27 -52.98 30.02
CA THR A 308 47.19 -53.48 31.40
C THR A 308 47.41 -55.00 31.52
N GLN A 309 47.08 -55.77 30.47
CA GLN A 309 47.47 -57.18 30.43
C GLN A 309 48.97 -57.35 30.18
N LEU A 310 49.56 -56.58 29.26
CA LEU A 310 51.00 -56.63 28.98
C LEU A 310 51.83 -56.24 30.21
N ASP A 311 51.42 -55.20 30.95
CA ASP A 311 52.07 -54.79 32.19
C ASP A 311 52.03 -55.90 33.26
N LYS A 312 50.94 -56.67 33.34
CA LYS A 312 50.83 -57.84 34.22
C LYS A 312 51.72 -59.01 33.80
N TRP A 313 51.87 -59.25 32.50
CA TRP A 313 52.79 -60.27 31.99
C TRP A 313 54.26 -59.88 32.28
N ASN A 314 54.60 -58.59 32.15
CA ASN A 314 55.93 -58.08 32.46
C ASN A 314 56.26 -58.13 33.98
N GLU A 315 55.26 -58.10 34.87
CA GLU A 315 55.44 -58.33 36.31
C GLU A 315 55.61 -59.81 36.69
N GLU A 316 55.13 -60.75 35.87
CA GLU A 316 55.21 -62.19 36.14
C GLU A 316 56.56 -62.82 35.75
N ASP A 317 57.29 -62.24 34.79
CA ASP A 317 58.63 -62.71 34.36
C ASP A 317 59.76 -62.37 35.36
N GLY A 318 59.45 -61.72 36.49
CA GLY A 318 60.41 -61.36 37.54
C GLY A 318 60.68 -62.43 38.61
N ARG A 319 60.06 -63.63 38.55
CA ARG A 319 60.23 -64.68 39.58
C ARG A 319 60.88 -65.97 39.00
N PRO A 320 62.07 -66.38 39.46
CA PRO A 320 62.73 -67.57 38.91
C PRO A 320 62.05 -68.86 39.40
N ALA A 321 61.58 -69.70 38.46
CA ALA A 321 61.19 -71.08 38.71
C ALA A 321 62.40 -72.02 38.53
N PRO A 322 62.54 -73.11 39.32
CA PRO A 322 63.72 -73.96 39.30
C PRO A 322 63.71 -74.87 38.08
N GLY A 323 64.73 -74.75 37.21
CA GLY A 323 65.00 -75.69 36.12
C GLY A 323 65.08 -75.14 34.70
N THR A 324 65.16 -73.82 34.49
CA THR A 324 65.25 -73.24 33.14
C THR A 324 66.63 -72.66 32.86
N PHE A 325 67.18 -72.98 31.68
CA PHE A 325 68.47 -72.52 31.17
C PHE A 325 68.53 -70.98 31.07
N GLN A 326 69.59 -70.38 31.61
CA GLN A 326 69.96 -68.99 31.34
C GLN A 326 70.80 -68.93 30.06
N ASN A 327 70.39 -68.10 29.10
CA ASN A 327 71.32 -67.60 28.08
C ASN A 327 72.12 -66.47 28.70
N THR A 328 73.25 -66.80 29.33
CA THR A 328 74.33 -65.84 29.61
C THR A 328 75.04 -65.54 28.31
N GLY A 329 74.53 -64.55 27.57
CA GLY A 329 75.10 -64.21 26.28
C GLY A 329 74.47 -62.99 25.62
N PHE A 330 74.13 -61.95 26.37
CA PHE A 330 74.09 -60.60 25.84
C PHE A 330 74.27 -59.64 27.01
N ASP A 331 75.51 -59.22 27.21
CA ASP A 331 75.86 -58.17 28.16
C ASP A 331 75.44 -56.84 27.52
N VAL A 332 74.45 -56.18 28.13
CA VAL A 332 74.06 -54.82 27.77
C VAL A 332 75.08 -53.91 28.43
N SER A 333 76.08 -53.47 27.67
CA SER A 333 76.82 -52.27 28.05
C SER A 333 75.91 -51.07 27.83
N GLU A 334 75.19 -50.73 28.89
CA GLU A 334 74.52 -49.45 29.04
C GLU A 334 75.63 -48.40 29.18
N ASP A 335 75.81 -47.56 28.16
CA ASP A 335 76.25 -46.19 28.37
C ASP A 335 76.04 -45.32 27.12
N ARG A 336 75.32 -44.22 27.38
CA ARG A 336 75.38 -42.90 26.74
C ARG A 336 74.30 -42.56 25.71
N GLU A 337 73.51 -41.58 26.15
CA GLU A 337 72.60 -40.71 25.40
C GLU A 337 73.04 -40.44 23.95
N ASP A 338 72.13 -40.65 22.99
CA ASP A 338 71.89 -39.70 21.90
C ASP A 338 70.61 -40.06 21.13
N TYR A 339 69.78 -39.04 20.90
CA TYR A 339 68.52 -39.10 20.16
C TYR A 339 68.74 -39.56 18.72
N ILE A 340 68.09 -40.64 18.27
CA ILE A 340 67.97 -40.95 16.83
C ILE A 340 66.52 -41.22 16.41
N HIS A 341 66.13 -40.40 15.45
CA HIS A 341 64.89 -40.26 14.69
C HIS A 341 64.38 -41.59 14.09
N VAL A 342 63.20 -42.05 14.51
CA VAL A 342 62.56 -43.27 14.00
C VAL A 342 61.79 -42.94 12.71
N ASP A 343 62.51 -42.77 11.60
CA ASP A 343 61.87 -42.48 10.29
C ASP A 343 62.59 -43.12 9.10
N SER A 344 63.31 -44.24 9.32
CA SER A 344 64.09 -44.90 8.26
C SER A 344 63.88 -46.42 8.12
N VAL A 345 62.96 -47.04 8.85
CA VAL A 345 62.76 -48.50 8.80
C VAL A 345 61.69 -48.93 7.76
N TYR A 346 60.96 -48.01 7.13
CA TYR A 346 59.91 -48.34 6.16
C TYR A 346 60.17 -47.93 4.70
N SER A 347 61.37 -47.45 4.34
CA SER A 347 61.62 -46.94 2.98
C SER A 347 62.22 -47.94 1.98
N ASN A 348 62.61 -49.16 2.37
CA ASN A 348 63.34 -50.07 1.47
C ASN A 348 62.77 -51.50 1.38
N PHE A 349 61.48 -51.64 1.03
CA PHE A 349 60.98 -52.89 0.46
C PHE A 349 60.92 -52.78 -1.07
N GLU A 350 61.91 -53.37 -1.74
CA GLU A 350 61.93 -53.54 -3.19
C GLU A 350 61.61 -55.00 -3.53
N ALA A 351 60.47 -55.24 -4.19
CA ALA A 351 60.02 -56.58 -4.55
C ALA A 351 60.77 -57.06 -5.81
N SER A 352 61.62 -58.09 -5.66
CA SER A 352 62.28 -58.75 -6.79
C SER A 352 61.29 -59.64 -7.56
N LEU A 353 61.04 -59.30 -8.83
CA LEU A 353 60.11 -59.98 -9.73
C LEU A 353 60.80 -60.89 -10.77
N SER A 354 62.03 -61.33 -10.51
CA SER A 354 62.87 -62.06 -11.48
C SER A 354 62.40 -63.47 -11.87
N HIS A 355 61.30 -63.96 -11.29
CA HIS A 355 60.77 -65.31 -11.51
C HIS A 355 59.29 -65.37 -11.95
N ILE A 356 58.74 -64.29 -12.53
CA ILE A 356 57.38 -64.30 -13.07
C ILE A 356 57.42 -64.38 -14.61
N ASN A 357 56.91 -65.48 -15.17
CA ASN A 357 56.69 -65.64 -16.60
C ASN A 357 55.34 -64.96 -16.99
N PRO A 358 55.36 -63.90 -17.81
CA PRO A 358 54.15 -63.11 -18.14
C PRO A 358 53.18 -63.82 -19.11
N GLU A 359 53.53 -64.97 -19.69
CA GLU A 359 52.64 -65.71 -20.62
C GLU A 359 51.81 -66.81 -19.93
N THR A 360 52.02 -67.05 -18.64
CA THR A 360 51.29 -68.08 -17.89
C THR A 360 49.86 -67.61 -17.56
N LYS A 361 48.86 -68.12 -18.31
CA LYS A 361 47.44 -67.94 -17.96
C LYS A 361 47.05 -68.83 -16.78
N ILE A 362 46.76 -68.20 -15.64
CA ILE A 362 46.23 -68.89 -14.45
C ILE A 362 44.73 -69.17 -14.67
N HIS A 363 44.37 -70.45 -14.83
CA HIS A 363 42.97 -70.88 -14.83
C HIS A 363 42.53 -71.26 -13.42
N ILE A 364 41.70 -70.43 -12.80
CA ILE A 364 41.07 -70.73 -11.50
C ILE A 364 39.70 -71.33 -11.77
N GLN A 365 39.47 -72.57 -11.35
CA GLN A 365 38.14 -73.19 -11.44
C GLN A 365 37.19 -72.55 -10.42
N ARG A 366 35.95 -72.28 -10.86
CA ARG A 366 34.89 -71.71 -10.01
C ARG A 366 34.39 -72.77 -9.02
N PRO A 367 34.46 -72.54 -7.71
CA PRO A 367 33.91 -73.48 -6.74
C PRO A 367 32.37 -73.53 -6.86
N GLN A 368 31.81 -74.74 -6.90
CA GLN A 368 30.36 -74.95 -6.88
C GLN A 368 29.84 -74.90 -5.45
N VAL A 369 28.76 -74.13 -5.24
CA VAL A 369 28.06 -74.01 -3.96
C VAL A 369 27.11 -75.20 -3.85
N ILE A 370 27.37 -76.09 -2.90
CA ILE A 370 26.45 -77.18 -2.53
C ILE A 370 25.43 -76.58 -1.56
N THR A 371 24.18 -76.47 -2.00
CA THR A 371 23.03 -76.13 -1.15
C THR A 371 22.52 -77.41 -0.52
N THR A 372 22.65 -77.56 0.79
CA THR A 372 21.95 -78.62 1.54
C THR A 372 20.63 -78.08 2.04
N ALA A 373 19.54 -78.63 1.52
CA ALA A 373 18.19 -78.44 2.02
C ALA A 373 17.93 -79.45 3.15
N SER A 374 17.49 -78.96 4.30
CA SER A 374 16.62 -79.63 5.29
C SER A 374 16.15 -78.60 6.31
#